data_AF-A0A523XX50-F1
#
_entry.id   AF-A0A523XX50-F1
#
_cell.length_a   1.000
_cell.length_b   1.000
_cell.length_c   1.000
_cell.angle_alpha   90.00
_cell.angle_beta   90.00
_cell.angle_gamma   90.00
#
_symmetry.space_group_name_H-M   'P 1'
#
loop_
_entity.id
_entity.type
_entity.pdbx_description
1 polymer ?
#
loop_
_entity_poly.entity_id
_entity_poly.type
_entity_poly.pdbx_seq_one_letter_code
_entity_poly.pdbx_strand_id
1 'polypeptide(L)'
;MEDKGILKLIKPNPKPIRLFFFWAGIIATIAYRIIIVLDFYSPSWVKIAWYIGTIGFILYFGHRFDVARKKAKLIQDYKLVETIDNSDIDPQKKLALHYLAKTTVTSKSRWNAAVIFFLSIAALLTGIFLDIFGI
;
A
#
# COMPACT_ATOMS: atom_id res chain seq x y z
N MET A 1 5.68 22.10 -22.05
CA MET A 1 4.47 21.64 -21.33
C MET A 1 4.64 20.26 -20.71
N GLU A 2 5.49 19.40 -21.29
CA GLU A 2 5.80 18.02 -20.86
C GLU A 2 6.43 17.92 -19.46
N ASP A 3 7.33 18.85 -19.13
CA ASP A 3 8.10 18.86 -17.88
C ASP A 3 7.24 19.05 -16.61
N LYS A 4 6.15 19.83 -16.69
CA LYS A 4 5.20 20.04 -15.57
C LYS A 4 4.39 18.76 -15.25
N GLY A 5 4.18 17.88 -16.23
CA GLY A 5 3.53 16.58 -16.04
C GLY A 5 4.44 15.59 -15.31
N ILE A 6 5.72 15.55 -15.70
CA ILE A 6 6.76 14.71 -15.10
C ILE A 6 6.99 15.09 -13.63
N LEU A 7 7.14 16.39 -13.34
CA LEU A 7 7.34 16.87 -11.97
C LEU A 7 6.14 16.59 -11.04
N LYS A 8 4.92 16.53 -11.59
CA LYS A 8 3.72 16.09 -10.84
C LYS A 8 3.76 14.61 -10.49
N LEU A 9 4.32 13.76 -11.34
CA LEU A 9 4.46 12.30 -11.09
C LEU A 9 5.52 11.99 -10.02
N ILE A 10 6.54 12.84 -9.89
CA ILE A 10 7.69 12.63 -8.99
C ILE A 10 7.43 13.23 -7.59
N LYS A 11 6.47 14.14 -7.44
CA LYS A 11 6.21 14.79 -6.16
C LYS A 11 5.60 13.80 -5.15
N PRO A 12 6.18 13.65 -3.94
CA PRO A 12 5.60 12.81 -2.92
C PRO A 12 4.22 13.37 -2.50
N ASN A 13 3.32 12.47 -2.13
CA ASN A 13 2.02 12.85 -1.58
C ASN A 13 2.21 13.80 -0.38
N PRO A 14 1.34 14.81 -0.22
CA PRO A 14 1.35 15.73 0.91
C PRO A 14 1.46 15.01 2.26
N LYS A 15 2.17 15.64 3.23
CA LYS A 15 2.36 15.09 4.57
C LYS A 15 1.05 14.60 5.22
N PRO A 16 -0.08 15.34 5.18
CA PRO A 16 -1.32 14.89 5.79
C PRO A 16 -1.85 13.59 5.20
N ILE A 17 -1.77 13.43 3.87
CA ILE A 17 -2.24 12.23 3.17
C ILE A 17 -1.41 11.02 3.60
N ARG A 18 -0.09 11.16 3.69
CA ARG A 18 0.79 10.06 4.13
C ARG A 18 0.49 9.66 5.57
N LEU A 19 0.21 10.62 6.44
CA LEU A 19 -0.11 10.37 7.84
C LEU A 19 -1.48 9.71 7.99
N PHE A 20 -2.46 10.11 7.18
CA PHE A 20 -3.78 9.47 7.13
C PHE A 20 -3.68 7.98 6.80
N PHE A 21 -2.99 7.61 5.71
CA PHE A 21 -2.85 6.20 5.35
C PHE A 21 -2.00 5.43 6.38
N PHE A 22 -0.98 6.06 6.96
CA PHE A 22 -0.20 5.46 8.04
C PHE A 22 -1.09 5.08 9.24
N TRP A 23 -1.90 6.01 9.73
CA TRP A 23 -2.83 5.74 10.83
C TRP A 23 -3.94 4.76 10.45
N ALA A 24 -4.46 4.81 9.22
CA ALA A 24 -5.43 3.83 8.75
C ALA A 24 -4.90 2.39 8.86
N GLY A 25 -3.62 2.15 8.50
CA GLY A 25 -2.98 0.85 8.64
C GLY A 25 -2.78 0.42 10.09
N ILE A 26 -2.40 1.35 10.97
CA ILE A 26 -2.24 1.06 12.41
C ILE A 26 -3.58 0.72 13.05
N ILE A 27 -4.60 1.56 12.83
CA ILE A 27 -5.94 1.36 13.36
C ILE A 27 -6.51 0.03 12.86
N ALA A 28 -6.34 -0.27 11.57
CA ALA A 28 -6.80 -1.53 11.02
C ALA A 28 -6.14 -2.75 11.68
N THR A 29 -4.83 -2.67 11.89
CA THR A 29 -4.08 -3.74 12.56
C THR A 29 -4.57 -3.93 13.99
N ILE A 30 -4.74 -2.85 14.75
CA ILE A 30 -5.27 -2.91 16.12
C ILE A 30 -6.68 -3.49 16.12
N ALA A 31 -7.55 -3.05 15.20
CA ALA A 31 -8.93 -3.51 15.09
C ALA A 31 -9.00 -5.02 14.85
N TYR A 32 -8.18 -5.59 13.95
CA TYR A 32 -8.14 -7.04 13.77
C TYR A 32 -7.54 -7.80 14.96
N ARG A 33 -6.57 -7.21 15.68
CA ARG A 33 -5.96 -7.87 16.85
C ARG A 33 -6.87 -7.86 18.07
N ILE A 34 -7.65 -6.80 18.25
CA ILE A 34 -8.57 -6.69 19.38
C ILE A 34 -9.81 -7.56 19.22
N ILE A 35 -10.15 -8.03 18.00
CA ILE A 35 -11.26 -8.99 17.78
C ILE A 35 -11.15 -10.19 18.71
N ILE A 36 -9.94 -10.76 18.90
CA ILE A 36 -9.72 -11.92 19.78
C ILE A 36 -10.17 -11.60 21.22
N VAL A 37 -9.96 -10.37 21.67
CA VAL A 37 -10.39 -9.92 23.01
C VAL A 37 -11.88 -9.65 23.01
N LEU A 38 -12.40 -8.93 22.01
CA LEU A 38 -13.81 -8.55 21.92
C LEU A 38 -14.76 -9.75 21.78
N ASP A 39 -14.26 -10.87 21.24
CA ASP A 39 -14.99 -12.13 21.12
C ASP A 39 -15.46 -12.67 22.47
N PHE A 40 -14.71 -12.40 23.55
CA PHE A 40 -15.12 -12.76 24.91
C PHE A 40 -16.23 -11.86 25.50
N TYR A 41 -16.52 -10.70 24.89
CA TYR A 41 -17.45 -9.71 25.44
C TYR A 41 -18.74 -9.60 24.64
N SER A 42 -18.66 -9.40 23.32
CA SER A 42 -19.85 -9.22 22.49
C SER A 42 -19.57 -9.44 21.00
N PRO A 43 -20.41 -10.22 20.30
CA PRO A 43 -20.36 -10.34 18.85
C PRO A 43 -20.49 -8.99 18.11
N SER A 44 -21.25 -8.04 18.66
CA SER A 44 -21.41 -6.70 18.08
C SER A 44 -20.09 -5.93 18.02
N TRP A 45 -19.27 -6.04 19.07
CA TRP A 45 -17.95 -5.39 19.11
C TRP A 45 -16.96 -6.04 18.14
N VAL A 46 -17.00 -7.37 17.99
CA VAL A 46 -16.23 -8.09 16.97
C VAL A 46 -16.56 -7.57 15.58
N LYS A 47 -17.85 -7.42 15.27
CA LYS A 47 -18.32 -6.92 13.98
C LYS A 47 -17.86 -5.49 13.70
N ILE A 48 -18.01 -4.59 14.68
CA ILE A 48 -17.52 -3.20 14.56
C ILE A 48 -16.00 -3.18 14.29
N ALA A 49 -15.23 -3.93 15.06
CA ALA A 49 -13.78 -4.01 14.89
C ALA A 49 -13.39 -4.61 13.53
N TRP A 50 -14.10 -5.63 13.07
CA TRP A 50 -13.89 -6.23 11.75
C TRP A 50 -14.13 -5.24 10.61
N TYR A 51 -15.19 -4.42 10.69
CA TYR A 51 -15.46 -3.39 9.68
C TYR A 51 -14.39 -2.30 9.66
N ILE A 52 -13.99 -1.79 10.83
CA ILE A 52 -12.91 -0.81 10.95
C ILE A 52 -11.60 -1.38 10.40
N GLY A 53 -11.28 -2.63 10.75
CA GLY A 53 -10.13 -3.38 10.24
C GLY A 53 -10.12 -3.47 8.73
N THR A 54 -11.22 -3.94 8.16
CA THR A 54 -11.36 -4.19 6.72
C THR A 54 -11.24 -2.90 5.92
N ILE A 55 -11.97 -1.85 6.32
CA ILE A 55 -11.90 -0.54 5.65
C ILE A 55 -10.49 0.05 5.74
N GLY A 56 -9.86 0.00 6.92
CA GLY A 56 -8.51 0.53 7.08
C GLY A 56 -7.46 -0.25 6.28
N PHE A 57 -7.61 -1.57 6.11
CA PHE A 57 -6.77 -2.36 5.19
C PHE A 57 -6.99 -2.00 3.73
N ILE A 58 -8.23 -1.79 3.27
CA ILE A 58 -8.52 -1.32 1.91
C ILE A 58 -7.78 0.02 1.66
N LEU A 59 -7.92 0.97 2.58
CA LEU A 59 -7.27 2.28 2.46
C LEU A 59 -5.74 2.15 2.44
N TYR A 60 -5.17 1.46 3.43
CA TYR A 60 -3.72 1.33 3.57
C TYR A 60 -3.07 0.55 2.42
N PHE A 61 -3.58 -0.64 2.12
CA PHE A 61 -2.98 -1.50 1.09
C PHE A 61 -3.25 -0.98 -0.32
N GLY A 62 -4.39 -0.33 -0.57
CA GLY A 62 -4.65 0.39 -1.82
C GLY A 62 -3.62 1.50 -2.04
N HIS A 63 -3.38 2.34 -1.04
CA HIS A 63 -2.34 3.38 -1.11
C HIS A 63 -0.94 2.80 -1.28
N ARG A 64 -0.60 1.76 -0.52
CA ARG A 64 0.71 1.10 -0.57
C ARG A 64 0.97 0.48 -1.95
N PHE A 65 -0.05 -0.13 -2.54
CA PHE A 65 0.02 -0.69 -3.89
C PHE A 65 0.26 0.42 -4.94
N ASP A 66 -0.51 1.51 -4.89
CA ASP A 66 -0.38 2.63 -5.83
C ASP A 66 1.02 3.26 -5.77
N VAL A 67 1.53 3.55 -4.57
CA VAL A 67 2.88 4.11 -4.40
C VAL A 67 3.96 3.15 -4.91
N ALA A 68 3.88 1.86 -4.60
CA ALA A 68 4.84 0.88 -5.09
C ALA A 68 4.78 0.73 -6.62
N ARG A 69 3.58 0.76 -7.20
CA ARG A 69 3.37 0.72 -8.65
C ARG A 69 3.97 1.94 -9.34
N LYS A 70 3.70 3.15 -8.83
CA LYS A 70 4.24 4.42 -9.37
C LYS A 70 5.77 4.42 -9.36
N LYS A 71 6.41 4.00 -8.27
CA LYS A 71 7.88 3.91 -8.19
C LYS A 71 8.47 2.93 -9.19
N ALA A 72 7.92 1.72 -9.26
CA ALA A 72 8.39 0.71 -10.22
C ALA A 72 8.20 1.17 -11.67
N LYS A 73 7.07 1.82 -11.97
CA LYS A 73 6.78 2.37 -13.29
C LYS A 73 7.77 3.48 -13.65
N LEU A 74 8.07 4.42 -12.75
CA LEU A 74 9.08 5.46 -12.99
C LEU A 74 10.47 4.86 -13.29
N ILE A 75 10.89 3.82 -12.57
CA ILE A 75 12.19 3.18 -12.84
C ILE A 75 12.21 2.52 -14.22
N GLN A 76 11.12 1.91 -14.64
CA GLN A 76 10.99 1.25 -15.95
C GLN A 76 10.89 2.28 -17.09
N ASP A 77 9.99 3.26 -16.97
CA ASP A 77 9.71 4.27 -18.00
C ASP A 77 10.97 5.11 -18.32
N TYR A 78 11.78 5.42 -17.32
CA TYR A 78 13.04 6.17 -17.47
C TYR A 78 14.29 5.29 -17.57
N LYS A 79 14.12 3.96 -17.68
CA LYS A 79 15.21 2.97 -17.73
C LYS A 79 16.31 3.22 -16.68
N LEU A 80 15.90 3.61 -15.46
CA LEU A 80 16.84 4.16 -14.47
C LEU A 80 17.95 3.18 -14.09
N VAL A 81 17.70 1.87 -14.15
CA VAL A 81 18.73 0.84 -13.91
C VAL A 81 19.88 0.97 -14.93
N GLU A 82 19.55 1.05 -16.22
CA GLU A 82 20.54 1.21 -17.30
C GLU A 82 21.24 2.57 -17.24
N THR A 83 20.49 3.63 -16.92
CA THR A 83 21.04 4.98 -16.71
C THR A 83 22.05 5.00 -15.56
N ILE A 84 21.78 4.28 -14.47
CA ILE A 84 22.72 4.14 -13.35
C ILE A 84 23.95 3.33 -13.79
N ASP A 85 23.78 2.22 -14.50
CA ASP A 85 24.88 1.36 -14.94
C ASP A 85 25.87 2.10 -15.85
N ASN A 86 25.37 2.96 -16.73
CA ASN A 86 26.17 3.76 -17.67
C ASN A 86 26.68 5.09 -17.08
N SER A 87 26.28 5.46 -15.86
CA SER A 87 26.69 6.74 -15.26
C SER A 87 28.14 6.73 -14.77
N ASP A 88 28.83 7.85 -14.91
CA ASP A 88 30.17 8.07 -14.33
C ASP A 88 30.04 8.64 -12.91
N ILE A 89 29.65 7.77 -11.97
CA ILE A 89 29.56 8.09 -10.55
C ILE A 89 30.42 7.13 -9.74
N ASP A 90 30.73 7.56 -8.52
CA ASP A 90 31.44 6.74 -7.54
C ASP A 90 30.91 5.29 -7.48
N PRO A 91 31.80 4.26 -7.51
CA PRO A 91 31.40 2.86 -7.55
C PRO A 91 30.47 2.43 -6.40
N GLN A 92 30.67 2.95 -5.19
CA GLN A 92 29.83 2.59 -4.04
C GLN A 92 28.43 3.20 -4.20
N LYS A 93 28.35 4.46 -4.65
CA LYS A 93 27.07 5.11 -4.97
C LYS A 93 26.34 4.38 -6.09
N LYS A 94 27.05 3.95 -7.14
CA LYS A 94 26.47 3.17 -8.25
C LYS A 94 25.84 1.88 -7.75
N LEU A 95 26.54 1.11 -6.93
CA LEU A 95 26.02 -0.13 -6.35
C LEU A 95 24.76 0.11 -5.50
N ALA A 96 24.77 1.15 -4.66
CA ALA A 96 23.62 1.49 -3.81
C ALA A 96 22.39 1.90 -4.64
N LEU A 97 22.57 2.77 -5.64
CA LEU A 97 21.48 3.20 -6.52
C LEU A 97 20.94 2.04 -7.37
N HIS A 98 21.83 1.23 -7.93
CA HIS A 98 21.44 0.05 -8.70
C HIS A 98 20.62 -0.91 -7.84
N TYR A 99 21.05 -1.19 -6.59
CA TYR A 99 20.29 -2.02 -5.65
C TYR A 99 18.89 -1.45 -5.38
N LEU A 100 18.77 -0.16 -5.08
CA LEU A 100 17.48 0.49 -4.80
C LEU A 100 16.54 0.46 -6.01
N ALA A 101 17.06 0.75 -7.20
CA ALA A 101 16.28 0.74 -8.44
C ALA A 101 15.83 -0.68 -8.79
N LYS A 102 16.75 -1.65 -8.77
CA LYS A 102 16.47 -3.05 -9.09
C LYS A 102 15.44 -3.64 -8.13
N THR A 103 15.64 -3.48 -6.82
CA THR A 103 14.74 -4.05 -5.80
C THR A 103 13.35 -3.43 -5.84
N THR A 104 13.23 -2.15 -6.18
CA THR A 104 11.91 -1.50 -6.34
C THR A 104 11.09 -2.15 -7.46
N VAL A 105 11.74 -2.61 -8.53
CA VAL A 105 11.07 -3.27 -9.66
C VAL A 105 10.81 -4.75 -9.40
N THR A 106 11.74 -5.46 -8.77
CA THR A 106 11.63 -6.91 -8.54
C THR A 106 10.83 -7.30 -7.30
N SER A 107 10.60 -6.38 -6.36
CA SER A 107 9.91 -6.66 -5.11
C SER A 107 8.48 -7.16 -5.31
N LYS A 108 8.17 -8.32 -4.71
CA LYS A 108 6.80 -8.87 -4.65
C LYS A 108 5.89 -8.13 -3.66
N SER A 109 6.41 -7.20 -2.86
CA SER A 109 5.63 -6.44 -1.88
C SER A 109 4.44 -5.69 -2.49
N ARG A 110 4.56 -5.24 -3.74
CA ARG A 110 3.46 -4.64 -4.51
C ARG A 110 2.32 -5.64 -4.72
N TRP A 111 2.63 -6.87 -5.10
CA TRP A 111 1.62 -7.92 -5.31
C TRP A 111 0.97 -8.34 -4.00
N ASN A 112 1.73 -8.43 -2.91
CA ASN A 112 1.15 -8.68 -1.59
C ASN A 112 0.13 -7.60 -1.20
N ALA A 113 0.47 -6.33 -1.43
CA ALA A 113 -0.45 -5.23 -1.18
C ALA A 113 -1.70 -5.31 -2.07
N ALA A 114 -1.55 -5.65 -3.35
CA ALA A 114 -2.68 -5.83 -4.26
C ALA A 114 -3.62 -6.95 -3.81
N VAL A 115 -3.07 -8.11 -3.46
CA VAL A 115 -3.86 -9.27 -3.00
C VAL A 115 -4.66 -8.91 -1.75
N ILE A 116 -4.01 -8.32 -0.74
CA ILE A 116 -4.71 -7.92 0.49
C ILE A 116 -5.78 -6.88 0.20
N PHE A 117 -5.49 -5.90 -0.66
CA PHE A 117 -6.47 -4.87 -1.05
C PHE A 117 -7.72 -5.48 -1.70
N PHE A 118 -7.56 -6.32 -2.73
CA PHE A 118 -8.69 -6.92 -3.43
C PHE A 118 -9.46 -7.93 -2.56
N LEU A 119 -8.75 -8.74 -1.77
CA LEU A 119 -9.40 -9.64 -0.81
C LEU A 119 -10.16 -8.86 0.28
N SER A 120 -9.64 -7.72 0.73
CA SER A 120 -10.34 -6.88 1.72
C SER A 120 -11.60 -6.24 1.13
N ILE A 121 -11.58 -5.83 -0.16
CA ILE A 121 -12.79 -5.36 -0.85
C ILE A 121 -13.81 -6.50 -0.95
N ALA A 122 -13.38 -7.67 -1.42
CA ALA A 122 -14.28 -8.83 -1.53
C ALA A 122 -14.87 -9.20 -0.17
N ALA A 123 -14.04 -9.25 0.88
CA ALA A 123 -14.48 -9.51 2.25
C ALA A 123 -15.50 -8.47 2.72
N LEU A 124 -15.26 -7.17 2.49
CA LEU A 124 -16.18 -6.10 2.88
C LEU A 124 -17.54 -6.25 2.18
N LEU A 125 -17.54 -6.49 0.87
CA LEU A 125 -18.77 -6.70 0.10
C LEU A 125 -19.55 -7.93 0.60
N THR A 126 -18.84 -9.03 0.85
CA THR A 126 -19.45 -10.25 1.41
C THR A 126 -20.01 -9.99 2.81
N GLY A 127 -19.28 -9.31 3.69
CA GLY A 127 -19.75 -9.00 5.04
C GLY A 127 -21.00 -8.14 5.04
N ILE A 128 -21.03 -7.09 4.21
CA ILE A 128 -22.22 -6.24 4.04
C ILE A 128 -23.40 -7.06 3.52
N PHE A 129 -23.16 -7.93 2.54
CA PHE A 129 -24.19 -8.80 1.98
C PHE A 129 -24.78 -9.72 3.06
N LEU A 130 -23.94 -10.47 3.77
CA LEU A 130 -24.38 -11.39 4.82
C LEU A 130 -25.19 -10.67 5.91
N ASP A 131 -24.73 -9.49 6.32
CA ASP A 131 -25.41 -8.68 7.34
C ASP A 131 -26.79 -8.18 6.92
N ILE A 132 -26.96 -7.81 5.65
CA ILE A 132 -28.25 -7.34 5.11
C ILE A 132 -29.23 -8.49 5.00
N PHE A 133 -28.77 -9.68 4.59
CA PHE A 133 -29.62 -10.85 4.39
C PHE A 133 -29.80 -11.72 5.64
N GLY A 134 -29.13 -11.37 6.75
CA GLY A 134 -29.25 -12.08 8.03
C GLY A 134 -28.71 -13.52 7.97
N ILE A 135 -27.73 -13.77 7.09
CA ILE A 135 -27.06 -15.06 6.91
C ILE A 135 -25.76 -15.07 7.71
#